data_AF-A0A6P6HEB3-F1
#
_entry.id   AF-A0A6P6HEB3-F1
#
_cell.length_a   1.000
_cell.length_b   1.000
_cell.length_c   1.000
_cell.angle_alpha   90.00
_cell.angle_beta   90.00
_cell.angle_gamma   90.00
#
_symmetry.space_group_name_H-M   'P 1'
#
loop_
_entity.id
_entity.type
_entity.pdbx_description
1 polymer ?
#
loop_
_entity_poly.entity_id
_entity_poly.type
_entity_poly.pdbx_seq_one_letter_code
_entity_poly.pdbx_strand_id
1 'polypeptide(L)'
;MSTTTEPAAQGRCDARWHQARLSKGIPMESIIVYQKVPHPGIQVNLHSYYSQQGIPASITFFSPSGLTHSLKHIQELSGDNIGRIKDESPTF
;
A
#
# COMPACT_ATOMS: atom_id res chain seq x y z
N MET A 1 -26.52 3.17 -16.21
CA MET A 1 -25.18 3.64 -15.85
C MET A 1 -24.78 2.89 -14.59
N SER A 2 -24.04 1.79 -14.73
CA SER A 2 -23.71 0.94 -13.59
C SER A 2 -22.37 1.40 -13.02
N THR A 3 -22.40 1.99 -11.83
CA THR A 3 -21.22 2.38 -11.07
C THR A 3 -20.63 1.12 -10.42
N THR A 4 -19.63 0.54 -11.06
CA THR A 4 -18.82 -0.54 -10.47
C THR A 4 -17.82 0.09 -9.51
N THR A 5 -18.11 -0.04 -8.22
CA THR A 5 -17.19 0.30 -7.13
C THR A 5 -15.99 -0.64 -7.17
N GLU A 6 -14.81 -0.08 -7.43
CA GLU A 6 -13.52 -0.78 -7.41
C GLU A 6 -13.17 -1.23 -5.97
N PRO A 7 -12.91 -2.54 -5.71
CA PRO A 7 -12.44 -2.95 -4.40
C PRO A 7 -10.94 -2.66 -4.27
N ALA A 8 -10.58 -2.08 -3.13
CA ALA A 8 -9.25 -1.61 -2.80
C ALA A 8 -8.15 -2.68 -2.99
N ALA A 9 -7.22 -2.41 -3.91
CA ALA A 9 -5.79 -2.73 -3.96
C ALA A 9 -5.25 -4.15 -3.70
N GLN A 10 -6.04 -5.15 -3.30
CA GLN A 10 -5.55 -6.48 -2.91
C GLN A 10 -5.72 -7.56 -4.01
N GLY A 11 -6.38 -7.25 -5.12
CA GLY A 11 -6.81 -8.23 -6.13
C GLY A 11 -5.86 -8.53 -7.31
N ARG A 12 -4.59 -8.07 -7.30
CA ARG A 12 -3.76 -8.13 -8.52
C ARG A 12 -2.87 -9.36 -8.69
N CYS A 13 -2.44 -10.04 -7.62
CA CYS A 13 -1.49 -11.16 -7.75
C CYS A 13 -2.16 -12.47 -8.18
N ASP A 14 -3.37 -12.75 -7.68
CA ASP A 14 -4.07 -14.02 -7.96
C ASP A 14 -4.75 -14.00 -9.34
N ALA A 15 -5.31 -12.84 -9.73
CA ALA A 15 -6.03 -12.69 -10.98
C ALA A 15 -5.16 -13.02 -12.22
N ARG A 16 -3.86 -12.68 -12.18
CA ARG A 16 -2.96 -12.90 -13.32
C ARG A 16 -2.67 -14.39 -13.57
N TRP A 17 -2.42 -15.15 -12.50
CA TRP A 17 -2.12 -16.59 -12.62
C TRP A 17 -3.35 -17.43 -12.88
N HIS A 18 -4.48 -17.10 -12.26
CA HIS A 18 -5.76 -17.71 -12.59
C HIS A 18 -6.11 -17.48 -14.07
N GLN A 19 -6.01 -16.24 -14.54
CA GLN A 19 -6.26 -15.92 -15.95
C GLN A 19 -5.28 -16.64 -16.90
N ALA A 20 -4.00 -16.73 -16.54
CA ALA A 20 -2.97 -17.38 -17.36
C ALA A 20 -3.09 -18.91 -17.42
N ARG A 21 -3.76 -19.55 -16.45
CA ARG A 21 -4.00 -20.99 -16.46
C ARG A 21 -5.35 -21.35 -17.07
N LEU A 22 -6.38 -20.51 -16.87
CA LEU A 22 -7.64 -20.60 -17.59
C LEU A 22 -7.45 -20.50 -19.11
N SER A 23 -6.59 -19.59 -19.58
CA SER A 23 -6.26 -19.48 -21.00
C SER A 23 -5.55 -20.71 -21.59
N LYS A 24 -4.97 -21.55 -20.72
CA LYS A 24 -4.31 -22.82 -21.09
C LYS A 24 -5.21 -24.05 -20.85
N GLY A 25 -6.48 -23.85 -20.48
CA GLY A 25 -7.44 -24.94 -20.25
C GLY A 25 -7.15 -25.80 -19.02
N ILE A 26 -6.33 -25.34 -18.08
CA ILE A 26 -6.00 -26.09 -16.86
C ILE A 26 -6.99 -25.68 -15.75
N PRO A 27 -7.83 -26.61 -15.24
CA PRO A 27 -8.74 -26.30 -14.14
C PRO A 27 -7.94 -26.03 -12.86
N MET A 28 -8.32 -24.98 -12.13
CA MET A 28 -7.68 -24.55 -10.89
C MET A 28 -8.72 -23.97 -9.94
N GLU A 29 -8.62 -24.34 -8.66
CA GLU A 29 -9.40 -23.79 -7.56
C GLU A 29 -8.47 -23.01 -6.62
N SER A 30 -8.85 -21.79 -6.23
CA SER A 30 -8.11 -20.99 -5.24
C SER A 30 -8.70 -21.14 -3.85
N ILE A 31 -7.82 -21.19 -2.87
CA ILE A 31 -8.17 -21.16 -1.45
C ILE A 31 -7.38 -20.03 -0.81
N ILE A 32 -8.08 -19.10 -0.14
CA ILE A 32 -7.44 -18.00 0.59
C ILE A 32 -7.11 -18.49 2.00
N VAL A 33 -5.82 -18.68 2.28
CA VAL A 33 -5.34 -19.15 3.59
C VAL A 33 -5.07 -17.98 4.55
N TYR A 34 -4.65 -16.84 4.01
CA TYR A 34 -4.41 -15.63 4.77
C TYR A 34 -4.65 -14.41 3.90
N GLN A 35 -4.91 -13.28 4.55
CA GLN A 35 -5.13 -12.00 3.89
C GLN A 35 -4.16 -10.97 4.42
N LYS A 36 -3.52 -10.23 3.50
CA LYS A 36 -2.73 -9.05 3.87
C LYS A 36 -3.69 -7.94 4.30
N VAL A 37 -3.46 -7.41 5.50
CA VAL A 37 -4.21 -6.28 6.05
C VAL A 37 -3.27 -5.10 6.33
N PRO A 38 -3.74 -3.85 6.26
CA PRO A 38 -2.99 -2.71 6.75
C PRO A 38 -2.60 -2.88 8.22
N HIS A 39 -1.42 -2.39 8.61
CA HIS A 39 -1.00 -2.44 10.00
C HIS A 39 -1.87 -1.49 10.85
N PRO A 40 -2.57 -1.98 11.90
CA PRO A 40 -3.57 -1.18 12.62
C PRO A 40 -2.97 0.04 13.34
N GLY A 41 -1.72 -0.06 13.77
CA GLY A 41 -1.01 1.03 14.45
C GLY A 41 -0.33 2.05 13.52
N ILE A 42 -0.53 2.00 12.20
CA ILE A 42 0.24 2.86 11.27
C ILE A 42 0.05 4.35 11.57
N GLN A 43 -1.18 4.77 11.86
CA GLN A 43 -1.49 6.16 12.18
C GLN A 43 -0.85 6.60 13.50
N VAL A 44 -0.98 5.78 14.55
CA VAL A 44 -0.43 6.07 15.88
C VAL A 44 1.09 6.17 15.82
N ASN A 45 1.74 5.22 15.13
CA ASN A 45 3.20 5.19 15.02
C ASN A 45 3.74 6.41 14.27
N LEU A 46 3.08 6.82 13.17
CA LEU A 46 3.45 8.04 12.46
C LEU A 46 3.23 9.29 13.32
N HIS A 47 2.10 9.38 14.02
CA HIS A 47 1.84 10.50 14.91
C HIS A 47 2.89 10.61 16.03
N SER A 48 3.25 9.49 16.67
CA SER A 48 4.31 9.45 17.68
C SER A 48 5.66 9.87 17.11
N TYR A 49 6.01 9.41 15.90
CA TYR A 49 7.25 9.82 15.23
C TYR A 49 7.29 11.33 14.98
N TYR A 50 6.26 11.90 14.34
CA TYR A 50 6.22 13.34 14.05
C TYR A 50 6.20 14.19 15.33
N SER A 51 5.54 13.72 16.39
CA SER A 51 5.52 14.42 17.68
C SER A 51 6.87 14.44 18.37
N GLN A 52 7.68 13.38 18.21
CA GLN A 52 8.98 13.25 18.90
C GLN A 52 10.15 13.77 18.06
N GLN A 53 10.11 13.57 16.75
CA GLN A 53 11.23 13.80 15.83
C GLN A 53 10.96 14.94 14.84
N GLY A 54 9.72 15.43 14.74
CA GLY A 54 9.31 16.40 13.74
C GLY A 54 9.18 15.80 12.33
N ILE A 55 9.30 16.65 11.32
CA ILE A 55 9.15 16.27 9.90
C ILE A 55 10.44 15.58 9.43
N PRO A 56 10.37 14.35 8.89
CA PRO A 56 11.56 13.66 8.40
C PRO A 56 12.13 14.31 7.14
N ALA A 57 13.46 14.21 6.96
CA ALA A 57 14.12 14.67 5.74
C ALA A 57 13.84 13.74 4.54
N SER A 58 13.70 12.44 4.78
CA SER A 58 13.37 11.45 3.76
C SER A 58 12.50 10.32 4.32
N ILE A 59 11.74 9.68 3.44
CA ILE A 59 10.93 8.49 3.75
C ILE A 59 11.24 7.43 2.69
N THR A 60 11.31 6.17 3.11
CA THR A 60 11.56 5.02 2.23
C THR A 60 10.36 4.10 2.20
N PHE A 61 9.87 3.77 0.99
CA PHE A 61 8.78 2.82 0.80
C PHE A 61 9.31 1.49 0.26
N PHE A 62 8.94 0.40 0.93
CA PHE A 62 9.39 -0.95 0.57
C PHE A 62 8.41 -1.72 -0.34
N SER A 63 7.22 -1.15 -0.59
CA SER A 63 6.23 -1.74 -1.52
C SER A 63 5.15 -0.73 -1.89
N PRO A 64 4.44 -0.93 -3.02
CA PRO A 64 3.29 -0.10 -3.38
C PRO A 64 2.20 -0.07 -2.31
N SER A 65 1.91 -1.22 -1.69
CA SER A 65 0.93 -1.29 -0.58
C SER A 65 1.34 -0.52 0.66
N GLY A 66 2.65 -0.44 0.95
CA GLY A 66 3.17 0.34 2.07
C GLY A 66 2.90 1.82 1.87
N LEU A 67 3.16 2.30 0.64
CA LEU A 67 2.80 3.65 0.22
C LEU A 67 1.28 3.88 0.34
N THR A 68 0.44 2.99 -0.22
CA THR A 68 -1.03 3.12 -0.17
C THR A 68 -1.58 3.27 1.25
N HIS A 69 -1.05 2.51 2.22
CA HIS A 69 -1.58 2.52 3.59
C HIS A 69 -1.05 3.68 4.44
N SER A 70 0.03 4.35 4.05
CA SER A 70 0.69 5.37 4.87
C SER A 70 0.62 6.79 4.28
N LEU A 71 0.46 6.92 2.96
CA LEU A 71 0.56 8.20 2.25
C LEU A 71 -0.40 9.26 2.79
N LYS A 72 -1.67 8.89 3.04
CA LYS A 72 -2.68 9.83 3.58
C LYS A 72 -2.24 10.41 4.93
N HIS A 73 -1.77 9.56 5.84
CA HIS A 73 -1.30 9.99 7.16
C HIS A 73 -0.05 10.87 7.07
N ILE A 74 0.87 10.53 6.17
CA ILE A 74 2.09 11.33 5.94
C ILE A 74 1.71 12.72 5.40
N GLN A 75 0.75 12.81 4.47
CA GLN A 75 0.27 14.09 3.94
C GLN A 75 -0.38 14.95 5.03
N GLU A 76 -1.25 14.36 5.86
CA GLU A 76 -1.91 15.06 6.98
C GLU A 76 -0.90 15.58 8.01
N LEU A 77 0.13 14.79 8.35
CA LEU A 77 1.13 15.17 9.34
C LEU A 77 2.19 16.15 8.80
N SER A 78 2.50 16.08 7.50
CA SER A 78 3.51 16.96 6.88
C SER A 78 2.95 18.31 6.46
N GLY A 79 1.64 18.36 6.11
CA GLY A 79 1.01 19.55 5.56
C GLY A 79 1.80 20.12 4.38
N ASP A 80 2.06 21.43 4.42
CA ASP A 80 2.80 22.15 3.37
C ASP A 80 4.28 21.73 3.27
N ASN A 81 4.81 21.03 4.27
CA ASN A 81 6.20 20.57 4.26
C ASN A 81 6.39 19.26 3.50
N ILE A 82 5.33 18.64 2.99
CA ILE A 82 5.41 17.36 2.25
C ILE A 82 6.37 17.45 1.05
N GLY A 83 6.43 18.60 0.38
CA GLY A 83 7.32 18.82 -0.77
C GLY A 83 8.81 18.91 -0.40
N ARG A 84 9.15 18.96 0.88
CA ARG A 84 10.54 18.98 1.38
C ARG A 84 11.04 17.57 1.74
N ILE A 85 10.14 16.60 1.83
CA ILE A 85 10.47 15.22 2.16
C ILE A 85 10.94 14.51 0.89
N LYS A 86 12.15 13.96 0.92
CA LYS A 86 12.67 13.17 -0.20
C LYS A 86 12.09 11.76 -0.16
N ASP A 87 11.51 11.32 -1.28
CA ASP A 87 11.09 9.93 -1.46
C ASP A 87 12.29 9.11 -1.94
N GLU A 88 12.76 8.18 -1.10
CA GLU A 88 13.86 7.28 -1.41
C GLU A 88 13.27 5.89 -1.69
N SER A 89 13.26 5.48 -2.96
CA SER A 89 13.01 4.08 -3.31
C SER A 89 14.34 3.32 -3.26
N PRO A 90 14.43 2.18 -2.55
CA PRO A 90 15.65 1.41 -2.53
C PRO A 90 15.94 0.88 -3.94
N THR A 91 17.03 1.38 -4.54
CA THR A 91 17.59 0.86 -5.78
C THR A 91 18.26 -0.47 -5.48
N PHE A 92 17.66 -1.57 -5.94
CA PHE A 92 18.24 -2.91 -5.91
C PHE A 92 18.93 -3.23 -7.23
#